data_AF-A0A520Y139-F1
#
_entry.id   AF-A0A520Y139-F1
#
_cell.length_a   1.000
_cell.length_b   1.000
_cell.length_c   1.000
_cell.angle_alpha   90.00
_cell.angle_beta   90.00
_cell.angle_gamma   90.00
#
_symmetry.space_group_name_H-M   'P 1'
#
loop_
_entity.id
_entity.type
_entity.pdbx_description
1 polymer ?
#
loop_
_entity_poly.entity_id
_entity_poly.type
_entity_poly.pdbx_seq_one_letter_code
_entity_poly.pdbx_strand_id
1 'polypeptide(L)'
;AGMVRAMKDAATALRAPAGAIDIVGMGGAPRRSTAALNVSTMACFVASAAGATICKHGNVKASSTSGSFDLLAAIGLNYDVEPARLEEIIADVGLGFAFARTYHPSMRHVGPVRTQLGIPTVFNALGPLANPAGVTRQVVGVADVSLAGRMIEVLRATGSEASWVVTGHGPLDEIAIDGPTVVQELANGEISSFDIDPTALGIAPPGPDGLAGGDAEANKAIMDRMFAGETGSERDIVVVNAAAGLVIAGVATDLTDGVSKAESAIDSGAAAAKVVQLVDASR
;
A
#
# COMPACT_ATOMS: atom_id res chain seq x y z
N ALA A 1 -5.47 19.65 -0.73
CA ALA A 1 -5.04 20.07 0.63
C ALA A 1 -6.22 20.25 1.59
N GLY A 2 -7.13 21.22 1.38
CA GLY A 2 -8.23 21.50 2.32
C GLY A 2 -9.10 20.28 2.68
N MET A 3 -9.54 19.52 1.67
CA MET A 3 -10.32 18.27 1.88
C MET A 3 -9.55 17.20 2.66
N VAL A 4 -8.23 17.07 2.45
CA VAL A 4 -7.39 16.11 3.17
C VAL A 4 -7.29 16.51 4.64
N ARG A 5 -7.05 17.79 4.94
CA ARG A 5 -7.02 18.29 6.32
C ARG A 5 -8.36 18.05 7.01
N ALA A 6 -9.46 18.43 6.38
CA ALA A 6 -10.80 18.19 6.93
C ALA A 6 -11.08 16.71 7.19
N MET A 7 -10.62 15.80 6.31
CA MET A 7 -10.79 14.36 6.50
C MET A 7 -9.93 13.80 7.63
N LYS A 8 -8.71 14.32 7.82
CA LYS A 8 -7.82 13.96 8.94
C LYS A 8 -8.33 14.53 10.26
N ASP A 9 -8.79 15.78 10.29
CA ASP A 9 -9.32 16.45 11.49
C ASP A 9 -10.61 15.78 12.01
N ALA A 10 -11.41 15.21 11.10
CA ALA A 10 -12.62 14.47 11.43
C ALA A 10 -12.40 12.96 11.62
N ALA A 11 -11.16 12.48 11.53
CA ALA A 11 -10.83 11.07 11.70
C ALA A 11 -10.84 10.66 13.18
N THR A 12 -11.11 9.38 13.45
CA THR A 12 -10.81 8.79 14.75
C THR A 12 -9.31 8.84 14.97
N ALA A 13 -8.88 9.29 16.16
CA ALA A 13 -7.47 9.43 16.48
C ALA A 13 -6.76 8.07 16.43
N LEU A 14 -5.62 8.03 15.75
CA LEU A 14 -4.68 6.92 15.69
C LEU A 14 -3.27 7.50 15.62
N ARG A 15 -2.31 6.91 16.32
CA ARG A 15 -0.91 7.35 16.31
C ARG A 15 0.01 6.17 16.04
N ALA A 16 0.64 6.18 14.87
CA ALA A 16 1.71 5.24 14.59
C ALA A 16 3.05 5.72 15.19
N PRO A 17 4.00 4.82 15.45
CA PRO A 17 5.37 5.19 15.82
C PRO A 17 6.02 6.14 14.81
N ALA A 18 6.96 6.96 15.27
CA ALA A 18 7.70 7.86 14.40
C ALA A 18 8.43 7.07 13.29
N GLY A 19 8.36 7.58 12.06
CA GLY A 19 8.93 6.90 10.89
C GLY A 19 8.05 5.80 10.29
N ALA A 20 6.87 5.51 10.86
CA ALA A 20 5.92 4.60 10.24
C ALA A 20 5.46 5.13 8.87
N ILE A 21 5.28 4.21 7.94
CA ILE A 21 4.92 4.53 6.55
C ILE A 21 3.59 3.89 6.13
N ASP A 22 3.06 4.35 5.00
CA ASP A 22 1.96 3.69 4.27
C ASP A 22 2.42 3.26 2.87
N ILE A 23 1.93 2.13 2.40
CA ILE A 23 2.08 1.66 1.01
C ILE A 23 0.67 1.39 0.52
N VAL A 24 0.13 2.26 -0.34
CA VAL A 24 -1.30 2.27 -0.69
C VAL A 24 -1.53 2.66 -2.14
N GLY A 25 -2.54 2.08 -2.78
CA GLY A 25 -3.01 2.48 -4.11
C GLY A 25 -4.34 3.22 -4.02
N MET A 26 -4.63 4.06 -5.01
CA MET A 26 -5.95 4.67 -5.20
C MET A 26 -7.04 3.61 -5.43
N GLY A 27 -6.67 2.47 -6.03
CA GLY A 27 -7.57 1.47 -6.53
C GLY A 27 -8.32 1.92 -7.79
N GLY A 28 -8.98 0.97 -8.45
CA GLY A 28 -9.78 1.27 -9.64
C GLY A 28 -8.98 1.37 -10.95
N ALA A 29 -7.72 0.93 -10.97
CA ALA A 29 -6.98 0.74 -12.21
C ALA A 29 -7.72 -0.27 -13.13
N PRO A 30 -8.12 0.12 -14.36
CA PRO A 30 -8.93 -0.73 -15.24
C PRO A 30 -8.28 -2.08 -15.56
N ARG A 31 -6.95 -2.12 -15.57
CA ARG A 31 -6.15 -3.30 -15.95
C ARG A 31 -6.23 -4.45 -14.93
N ARG A 32 -6.66 -4.18 -13.69
CA ARG A 32 -6.73 -5.18 -12.61
C ARG A 32 -8.11 -5.31 -11.94
N SER A 33 -9.16 -4.76 -12.55
CA SER A 33 -10.50 -4.80 -11.95
C SER A 33 -11.11 -6.21 -11.87
N THR A 34 -10.69 -7.13 -12.74
CA THR A 34 -11.26 -8.50 -12.87
C THR A 34 -10.39 -9.60 -12.24
N ALA A 35 -9.14 -9.30 -11.87
CA ALA A 35 -8.20 -10.24 -11.25
C ALA A 35 -7.21 -9.48 -10.37
N ALA A 36 -7.74 -8.75 -9.38
CA ALA A 36 -6.92 -7.88 -8.53
C ALA A 36 -5.98 -8.70 -7.65
N LEU A 37 -4.68 -8.39 -7.75
CA LEU A 37 -3.67 -8.86 -6.81
C LEU A 37 -3.52 -7.80 -5.70
N ASN A 38 -3.58 -8.20 -4.43
CA ASN A 38 -3.43 -7.30 -3.29
C ASN A 38 -1.96 -6.89 -3.03
N VAL A 39 -1.27 -6.39 -4.06
CA VAL A 39 0.17 -6.06 -4.06
C VAL A 39 0.55 -5.16 -2.89
N SER A 40 -0.12 -4.02 -2.70
CA SER A 40 0.23 -3.10 -1.62
C SER A 40 0.05 -3.70 -0.23
N THR A 41 -0.92 -4.61 -0.04
CA THR A 41 -1.09 -5.33 1.24
C THR A 41 0.04 -6.33 1.47
N MET A 42 0.36 -7.14 0.47
CA MET A 42 1.46 -8.12 0.56
C MET A 42 2.81 -7.43 0.74
N ALA A 43 3.03 -6.31 0.04
CA ALA A 43 4.24 -5.49 0.18
C ALA A 43 4.41 -4.92 1.60
N CYS A 44 3.31 -4.57 2.29
CA CYS A 44 3.38 -4.13 3.69
C CYS A 44 3.93 -5.23 4.63
N PHE A 45 3.53 -6.49 4.43
CA PHE A 45 4.07 -7.60 5.21
C PHE A 45 5.57 -7.81 4.94
N VAL A 46 5.97 -7.77 3.66
CA VAL A 46 7.38 -7.93 3.26
C VAL A 46 8.23 -6.78 3.79
N ALA A 47 7.81 -5.53 3.59
CA ALA A 47 8.53 -4.35 4.08
C ALA A 47 8.63 -4.34 5.62
N SER A 48 7.57 -4.74 6.33
CA SER A 48 7.61 -4.85 7.79
C SER A 48 8.55 -5.96 8.28
N ALA A 49 8.53 -7.11 7.62
CA ALA A 49 9.47 -8.20 7.90
C ALA A 49 10.93 -7.81 7.63
N ALA A 50 11.17 -6.92 6.66
CA ALA A 50 12.48 -6.35 6.35
C ALA A 50 12.88 -5.16 7.24
N GLY A 51 12.03 -4.75 8.21
CA GLY A 51 12.38 -3.77 9.25
C GLY A 51 11.66 -2.41 9.16
N ALA A 52 10.76 -2.19 8.20
CA ALA A 52 9.93 -0.98 8.19
C ALA A 52 8.81 -1.05 9.23
N THR A 53 8.45 0.08 9.83
CA THR A 53 7.19 0.19 10.57
C THR A 53 6.08 0.61 9.61
N ILE A 54 5.00 -0.15 9.55
CA ILE A 54 3.91 0.09 8.61
C ILE A 54 2.60 0.36 9.36
N CYS A 55 1.90 1.44 8.99
CA CYS A 55 0.50 1.63 9.32
C CYS A 55 -0.29 1.87 8.03
N LYS A 56 -0.79 0.80 7.43
CA LYS A 56 -1.50 0.87 6.15
C LYS A 56 -2.93 1.34 6.36
N HIS A 57 -3.36 2.37 5.61
CA HIS A 57 -4.77 2.70 5.51
C HIS A 57 -5.42 1.94 4.35
N GLY A 58 -6.61 1.38 4.58
CA GLY A 58 -7.28 0.61 3.54
C GLY A 58 -8.77 0.37 3.79
N ASN A 59 -9.40 -0.29 2.82
CA ASN A 59 -10.83 -0.62 2.87
C ASN A 59 -11.06 -2.02 2.26
N VAL A 60 -12.31 -2.50 2.36
CA VAL A 60 -12.81 -3.64 1.58
C VAL A 60 -12.99 -3.23 0.11
N LYS A 61 -13.17 -4.20 -0.78
CA LYS A 61 -13.40 -3.94 -2.21
C LYS A 61 -14.50 -2.91 -2.46
N ALA A 62 -14.25 -2.03 -3.43
CA ALA A 62 -15.24 -1.09 -3.95
C ALA A 62 -15.63 -1.46 -5.40
N SER A 63 -14.63 -1.72 -6.25
CA SER A 63 -14.83 -2.04 -7.68
C SER A 63 -13.94 -3.18 -8.20
N SER A 64 -13.05 -3.73 -7.37
CA SER A 64 -12.17 -4.87 -7.70
C SER A 64 -12.72 -6.19 -7.17
N THR A 65 -12.11 -7.31 -7.59
CA THR A 65 -12.43 -8.65 -7.07
C THR A 65 -12.05 -8.86 -5.60
N SER A 66 -11.00 -8.18 -5.13
CA SER A 66 -10.52 -8.21 -3.74
C SER A 66 -9.97 -6.84 -3.31
N GLY A 67 -10.30 -6.39 -2.10
CA GLY A 67 -9.69 -5.23 -1.43
C GLY A 67 -8.73 -5.68 -0.33
N SER A 68 -7.98 -4.74 0.25
CA SER A 68 -6.99 -5.07 1.29
C SER A 68 -7.62 -5.81 2.47
N PHE A 69 -8.76 -5.32 2.97
CA PHE A 69 -9.42 -5.92 4.14
C PHE A 69 -10.10 -7.26 3.84
N ASP A 70 -10.40 -7.57 2.58
CA ASP A 70 -10.92 -8.89 2.20
C ASP A 70 -9.81 -9.95 2.34
N LEU A 71 -8.58 -9.67 1.88
CA LEU A 71 -7.41 -10.54 2.11
C LEU A 71 -7.07 -10.64 3.60
N LEU A 72 -7.10 -9.53 4.33
CA LEU A 72 -6.80 -9.53 5.77
C LEU A 72 -7.79 -10.40 6.55
N ALA A 73 -9.07 -10.39 6.19
CA ALA A 73 -10.07 -11.30 6.75
C ALA A 73 -9.73 -12.77 6.44
N ALA A 74 -9.35 -13.07 5.19
CA ALA A 74 -9.03 -14.44 4.76
C ALA A 74 -7.81 -15.04 5.49
N ILE A 75 -6.81 -14.22 5.85
CA ILE A 75 -5.68 -14.67 6.68
C ILE A 75 -6.01 -14.76 8.18
N GLY A 76 -7.24 -14.40 8.58
CA GLY A 76 -7.72 -14.48 9.96
C GLY A 76 -7.36 -13.28 10.82
N LEU A 77 -7.01 -12.13 10.23
CA LEU A 77 -6.76 -10.91 10.99
C LEU A 77 -8.07 -10.38 11.60
N ASN A 78 -8.09 -10.20 12.92
CA ASN A 78 -9.14 -9.43 13.56
C ASN A 78 -8.81 -7.93 13.45
N TYR A 79 -9.38 -7.26 12.45
CA TYR A 79 -9.17 -5.83 12.25
C TYR A 79 -10.20 -4.94 12.97
N ASP A 80 -11.17 -5.54 13.66
CA ASP A 80 -12.14 -4.82 14.50
C ASP A 80 -11.60 -4.67 15.92
N VAL A 81 -10.49 -3.94 16.03
CA VAL A 81 -9.83 -3.62 17.29
C VAL A 81 -9.95 -2.14 17.60
N GLU A 82 -10.02 -1.81 18.88
CA GLU A 82 -10.04 -0.43 19.33
C GLU A 82 -8.76 0.32 18.93
N PRO A 83 -8.82 1.64 18.67
CA PRO A 83 -7.66 2.41 18.23
C PRO A 83 -6.42 2.26 19.11
N ALA A 84 -6.58 2.32 20.44
CA ALA A 84 -5.47 2.13 21.38
C ALA A 84 -4.80 0.76 21.23
N ARG A 85 -5.59 -0.29 20.96
CA ARG A 85 -5.06 -1.63 20.71
C ARG A 85 -4.31 -1.71 19.38
N LEU A 86 -4.78 -1.02 18.35
CA LEU A 86 -4.05 -0.93 17.08
C LEU A 86 -2.71 -0.20 17.25
N GLU A 87 -2.66 0.87 18.05
CA GLU A 87 -1.40 1.57 18.36
C GLU A 87 -0.38 0.65 19.02
N GLU A 88 -0.80 -0.15 20.00
CA GLU A 88 0.04 -1.17 20.65
C GLU A 88 0.54 -2.22 19.65
N ILE A 89 -0.36 -2.76 18.80
CA ILE A 89 0.01 -3.74 17.79
C ILE A 89 1.05 -3.17 16.81
N ILE A 90 0.90 -1.92 16.36
CA ILE A 90 1.87 -1.30 15.46
C ILE A 90 3.22 -1.13 16.18
N ALA A 91 3.21 -0.71 17.44
CA ALA A 91 4.43 -0.52 18.21
C ALA A 91 5.20 -1.84 18.44
N ASP A 92 4.48 -2.92 18.74
CA ASP A 92 5.08 -4.22 19.10
C ASP A 92 5.43 -5.07 17.87
N VAL A 93 4.54 -5.11 16.87
CA VAL A 93 4.68 -5.96 15.67
C VAL A 93 5.39 -5.22 14.54
N GLY A 94 5.33 -3.89 14.51
CA GLY A 94 5.84 -3.07 13.40
C GLY A 94 4.91 -3.05 12.19
N LEU A 95 3.68 -3.54 12.32
CA LEU A 95 2.69 -3.61 11.24
C LEU A 95 1.28 -3.44 11.80
N GLY A 96 0.47 -2.61 11.16
CA GLY A 96 -0.96 -2.52 11.43
C GLY A 96 -1.75 -1.99 10.24
N PHE A 97 -3.07 -2.23 10.28
CA PHE A 97 -4.00 -1.89 9.22
C PHE A 97 -5.17 -1.07 9.77
N ALA A 98 -5.25 0.20 9.38
CA ALA A 98 -6.32 1.11 9.77
C ALA A 98 -7.52 0.94 8.81
N PHE A 99 -8.64 0.45 9.32
CA PHE A 99 -9.85 0.25 8.51
C PHE A 99 -10.59 1.57 8.27
N ALA A 100 -10.70 1.98 7.00
CA ALA A 100 -11.25 3.28 6.63
C ALA A 100 -12.65 3.57 7.21
N ARG A 101 -13.50 2.55 7.39
CA ARG A 101 -14.85 2.74 7.97
C ARG A 101 -14.81 3.07 9.46
N THR A 102 -13.85 2.50 10.20
CA THR A 102 -13.62 2.76 11.62
C THR A 102 -13.00 4.14 11.82
N TYR A 103 -12.02 4.50 10.99
CA TYR A 103 -11.23 5.72 11.19
C TYR A 103 -11.78 6.96 10.49
N HIS A 104 -12.66 6.83 9.49
CA HIS A 104 -13.34 7.97 8.87
C HIS A 104 -14.87 7.82 8.94
N PRO A 105 -15.47 7.80 10.15
CA PRO A 105 -16.89 7.54 10.33
C PRO A 105 -17.79 8.57 9.63
N SER A 106 -17.31 9.81 9.47
CA SER A 106 -18.00 10.88 8.74
C SER A 106 -18.20 10.58 7.26
N MET A 107 -17.43 9.66 6.67
CA MET A 107 -17.60 9.23 5.27
C MET A 107 -18.95 8.55 5.02
N ARG A 108 -19.67 8.10 6.06
CA ARG A 108 -21.05 7.59 5.95
C ARG A 108 -22.02 8.60 5.33
N HIS A 109 -21.75 9.91 5.48
CA HIS A 109 -22.59 10.98 4.94
C HIS A 109 -22.42 11.14 3.43
N VAL A 110 -21.27 10.75 2.89
CA VAL A 110 -20.91 10.91 1.47
C VAL A 110 -21.04 9.58 0.71
N GLY A 111 -20.89 8.45 1.41
CA GLY A 111 -20.96 7.09 0.84
C GLY A 111 -22.16 6.85 -0.06
N PRO A 112 -23.42 7.08 0.39
CA PRO A 112 -24.61 6.84 -0.43
C PRO A 112 -24.62 7.65 -1.73
N VAL A 113 -24.22 8.93 -1.68
CA VAL A 113 -24.15 9.81 -2.85
C VAL A 113 -23.10 9.32 -3.84
N ARG A 114 -21.93 8.88 -3.36
CA ARG A 114 -20.88 8.31 -4.22
C ARG A 114 -21.35 7.04 -4.93
N THR A 115 -22.04 6.16 -4.21
CA THR A 115 -22.60 4.94 -4.80
C THR A 115 -23.63 5.26 -5.87
N GLN A 116 -24.52 6.23 -5.63
CA GLN A 116 -25.52 6.67 -6.62
C GLN A 116 -24.89 7.32 -7.85
N LEU A 117 -23.82 8.10 -7.68
CA LEU A 117 -23.10 8.72 -8.79
C LEU A 117 -22.41 7.70 -9.69
N GLY A 118 -21.87 6.61 -9.12
CA GLY A 118 -21.25 5.52 -9.88
C GLY A 118 -20.02 5.91 -10.71
N ILE A 119 -19.48 7.12 -10.51
CA ILE A 119 -18.33 7.65 -11.24
C ILE A 119 -17.20 8.06 -10.28
N PRO A 120 -15.93 8.02 -10.72
CA PRO A 120 -14.82 8.55 -9.95
C PRO A 120 -14.99 10.04 -9.63
N THR A 121 -14.67 10.43 -8.40
CA THR A 121 -14.68 11.83 -7.94
C THR A 121 -13.42 12.13 -7.15
N VAL A 122 -13.27 13.37 -6.66
CA VAL A 122 -12.15 13.74 -5.78
C VAL A 122 -12.01 12.82 -4.55
N PHE A 123 -13.10 12.23 -4.06
CA PHE A 123 -13.07 11.30 -2.93
C PHE A 123 -12.28 10.01 -3.20
N ASN A 124 -12.09 9.63 -4.47
CA ASN A 124 -11.24 8.49 -4.83
C ASN A 124 -9.75 8.81 -4.56
N ALA A 125 -9.35 10.07 -4.72
CA ALA A 125 -7.98 10.50 -4.44
C ALA A 125 -7.73 10.78 -2.94
N LEU A 126 -8.77 10.97 -2.12
CA LEU A 126 -8.59 11.32 -0.70
C LEU A 126 -8.11 10.15 0.16
N GLY A 127 -8.54 8.92 -0.13
CA GLY A 127 -8.22 7.74 0.69
C GLY A 127 -6.72 7.57 0.96
N PRO A 128 -5.87 7.51 -0.09
CA PRO A 128 -4.43 7.39 0.06
C PRO A 128 -3.74 8.60 0.73
N LEU A 129 -4.37 9.78 0.71
CA LEU A 129 -3.78 11.03 1.24
C LEU A 129 -4.17 11.30 2.70
N ALA A 130 -5.15 10.57 3.22
CA ALA A 130 -5.82 10.86 4.49
C ALA A 130 -5.63 9.75 5.53
N ASN A 131 -4.50 9.04 5.51
CA ASN A 131 -4.18 8.05 6.54
C ASN A 131 -4.36 8.66 7.96
N PRO A 132 -5.15 8.01 8.84
CA PRO A 132 -5.53 8.55 10.15
C PRO A 132 -4.38 8.54 11.16
N ALA A 133 -3.33 7.75 10.93
CA ALA A 133 -2.24 7.52 11.89
C ALA A 133 -1.17 8.62 11.93
N GLY A 134 -1.36 9.69 11.15
CA GLY A 134 -0.41 10.80 11.08
C GLY A 134 0.90 10.48 10.37
N VAL A 135 0.95 9.43 9.55
CA VAL A 135 2.15 9.09 8.76
C VAL A 135 2.55 10.27 7.85
N THR A 136 3.84 10.59 7.86
CA THR A 136 4.46 11.64 7.03
C THR A 136 5.28 11.03 5.88
N ARG A 137 5.26 9.71 5.75
CA ARG A 137 6.04 8.95 4.78
C ARG A 137 5.18 7.89 4.10
N GLN A 138 5.21 7.82 2.78
CA GLN A 138 4.32 6.91 2.05
C GLN A 138 4.70 6.68 0.59
N VAL A 139 4.34 5.50 0.08
CA VAL A 139 4.26 5.19 -1.34
C VAL A 139 2.79 5.15 -1.74
N VAL A 140 2.40 5.99 -2.69
CA VAL A 140 1.02 6.12 -3.16
C VAL A 140 0.92 5.80 -4.64
N GLY A 141 0.16 4.77 -4.98
CA GLY A 141 -0.11 4.42 -6.36
C GLY A 141 -1.31 5.15 -6.96
N VAL A 142 -1.19 5.58 -8.22
CA VAL A 142 -2.28 6.18 -8.99
C VAL A 142 -2.13 5.89 -10.49
N ALA A 143 -3.24 5.59 -11.16
CA ALA A 143 -3.26 5.23 -12.57
C ALA A 143 -3.07 6.41 -13.55
N ASP A 144 -3.19 7.67 -13.08
CA ASP A 144 -3.11 8.88 -13.91
C ASP A 144 -1.93 9.76 -13.49
N VAL A 145 -0.99 9.99 -14.42
CA VAL A 145 0.23 10.79 -14.17
C VAL A 145 -0.10 12.24 -13.82
N SER A 146 -1.14 12.83 -14.40
CA SER A 146 -1.54 14.22 -14.08
C SER A 146 -2.08 14.33 -12.65
N LEU A 147 -2.85 13.34 -12.21
CA LEU A 147 -3.29 13.22 -10.83
C LEU A 147 -2.11 12.95 -9.89
N ALA A 148 -1.11 12.15 -10.29
CA ALA A 148 0.11 11.93 -9.51
C ALA A 148 0.80 13.26 -9.15
N GLY A 149 1.01 14.13 -10.15
CA GLY A 149 1.58 15.46 -9.94
C GLY A 149 0.76 16.35 -8.98
N ARG A 150 -0.57 16.24 -9.01
CA ARG A 150 -1.44 16.95 -8.05
C ARG A 150 -1.40 16.35 -6.65
N MET A 151 -1.30 15.03 -6.55
CA MET A 151 -1.26 14.32 -5.28
C MET A 151 0.04 14.62 -4.53
N ILE A 152 1.19 14.63 -5.20
CA ILE A 152 2.49 14.93 -4.56
C ILE A 152 2.51 16.37 -4.00
N GLU A 153 1.92 17.31 -4.73
CA GLU A 153 1.75 18.70 -4.28
C GLU A 153 0.85 18.81 -3.04
N VAL A 154 -0.21 18.02 -3.00
CA VAL A 154 -1.07 17.93 -1.81
C VAL A 154 -0.33 17.34 -0.64
N LEU A 155 0.45 16.28 -0.83
CA LEU A 155 1.27 15.66 0.22
C LEU A 155 2.23 16.67 0.82
N ARG A 156 2.98 17.41 -0.02
CA ARG A 156 3.85 18.52 0.41
C ARG A 156 3.09 19.55 1.23
N ALA A 157 1.95 20.02 0.72
CA ALA A 157 1.13 21.03 1.41
C ALA A 157 0.47 20.53 2.71
N THR A 158 0.45 19.22 2.96
CA THR A 158 -0.14 18.61 4.16
C THR A 158 0.89 18.02 5.13
N GLY A 159 2.17 18.36 4.94
CA GLY A 159 3.24 18.03 5.89
C GLY A 159 3.88 16.66 5.70
N SER A 160 3.79 16.09 4.50
CA SER A 160 4.55 14.88 4.17
C SER A 160 6.06 15.20 4.09
N GLU A 161 6.89 14.33 4.65
CA GLU A 161 8.36 14.46 4.68
C GLU A 161 9.03 13.79 3.50
N ALA A 162 8.62 12.54 3.20
CA ALA A 162 9.16 11.73 2.12
C ALA A 162 8.02 10.96 1.45
N SER A 163 7.80 11.11 0.15
CA SER A 163 6.73 10.37 -0.51
C SER A 163 7.02 10.11 -1.96
N TRP A 164 6.63 8.92 -2.42
CA TRP A 164 6.59 8.61 -3.84
C TRP A 164 5.13 8.46 -4.26
N VAL A 165 4.72 9.20 -5.28
CA VAL A 165 3.47 8.94 -6.00
C VAL A 165 3.82 8.26 -7.31
N VAL A 166 3.41 7.01 -7.48
CA VAL A 166 3.84 6.14 -8.58
C VAL A 166 2.70 5.90 -9.56
N THR A 167 3.04 5.92 -10.85
CA THR A 167 2.14 5.52 -11.94
C THR A 167 2.85 4.49 -12.81
N GLY A 168 2.48 3.23 -12.64
CA GLY A 168 3.08 2.12 -13.36
C GLY A 168 2.61 2.03 -14.81
N HIS A 169 3.39 1.31 -15.60
CA HIS A 169 3.08 1.02 -17.00
C HIS A 169 1.67 0.45 -17.17
N GLY A 170 0.95 0.89 -18.20
CA GLY A 170 -0.41 0.39 -18.45
C GLY A 170 -1.44 0.92 -17.45
N PRO A 171 -1.52 2.26 -17.28
CA PRO A 171 -2.12 2.98 -16.13
C PRO A 171 -2.34 2.15 -14.85
N LEU A 172 -1.23 1.73 -14.23
CA LEU A 172 -1.24 0.91 -13.02
C LEU A 172 -1.05 1.78 -11.76
N ASP A 173 -1.76 1.49 -10.68
CA ASP A 173 -1.60 2.16 -9.39
C ASP A 173 -0.62 1.42 -8.47
N GLU A 174 0.44 0.87 -9.04
CA GLU A 174 1.57 0.22 -8.38
C GLU A 174 2.84 0.44 -9.22
N ILE A 175 4.02 0.14 -8.66
CA ILE A 175 5.23 -0.01 -9.47
C ILE A 175 5.06 -1.26 -10.35
N ALA A 176 5.13 -1.06 -11.67
CA ALA A 176 4.95 -2.10 -12.67
C ALA A 176 6.24 -2.91 -12.88
N ILE A 177 6.06 -4.16 -13.33
CA ILE A 177 7.16 -5.05 -13.72
C ILE A 177 7.16 -5.38 -15.22
N ASP A 178 6.11 -4.99 -15.95
CA ASP A 178 5.97 -5.16 -17.39
C ASP A 178 6.31 -3.89 -18.20
N GLY A 179 6.87 -2.88 -17.54
CA GLY A 179 7.32 -1.64 -18.17
C GLY A 179 7.74 -0.58 -17.14
N PRO A 180 8.15 0.61 -17.60
CA PRO A 180 8.63 1.67 -16.72
C PRO A 180 7.51 2.23 -15.84
N THR A 181 7.87 2.70 -14.65
CA THR A 181 6.98 3.40 -13.72
C THR A 181 7.45 4.83 -13.55
N VAL A 182 6.55 5.80 -13.73
CA VAL A 182 6.84 7.21 -13.45
C VAL A 182 6.67 7.46 -11.97
N VAL A 183 7.65 8.09 -11.34
CA VAL A 183 7.62 8.49 -9.93
C VAL A 183 7.61 10.00 -9.83
N GLN A 184 6.66 10.53 -9.08
CA GLN A 184 6.73 11.87 -8.50
C GLN A 184 7.23 11.74 -7.08
N GLU A 185 8.43 12.23 -6.81
CA GLU A 185 9.06 12.15 -5.50
C GLU A 185 8.93 13.48 -4.76
N LEU A 186 8.68 13.38 -3.46
CA LEU A 186 8.85 14.45 -2.50
C LEU A 186 9.93 14.00 -1.52
N ALA A 187 11.02 14.76 -1.42
CA ALA A 187 12.07 14.53 -0.45
C ALA A 187 12.61 15.89 0.03
N ASN A 188 12.75 16.07 1.35
CA ASN A 188 13.26 17.31 1.95
C ASN A 188 12.50 18.57 1.50
N GLY A 189 11.19 18.45 1.22
CA GLY A 189 10.34 19.55 0.75
C GLY A 189 10.45 19.85 -0.75
N GLU A 190 11.37 19.21 -1.47
CA GLU A 190 11.55 19.34 -2.92
C GLU A 190 10.80 18.25 -3.66
N ILE A 191 10.19 18.62 -4.80
CA ILE A 191 9.50 17.68 -5.67
C ILE A 191 10.37 17.45 -6.90
N SER A 192 10.65 16.19 -7.19
CA SER A 192 11.42 15.70 -8.33
C SER A 192 10.63 14.62 -9.07
N SER A 193 11.13 14.19 -10.22
CA SER A 193 10.57 13.05 -10.94
C SER A 193 11.67 12.19 -11.53
N PHE A 194 11.47 10.88 -11.49
CA PHE A 194 12.33 9.88 -12.12
C PHE A 194 11.49 8.68 -12.54
N ASP A 195 12.09 7.80 -13.36
CA ASP A 195 11.45 6.56 -13.80
C ASP A 195 12.12 5.36 -13.13
N ILE A 196 11.32 4.36 -12.77
CA ILE A 196 11.78 3.04 -12.37
C ILE A 196 11.70 2.11 -13.57
N ASP A 197 12.83 1.54 -13.96
CA ASP A 197 12.90 0.43 -14.90
C ASP A 197 13.07 -0.89 -14.12
N PRO A 198 12.07 -1.79 -14.12
CA PRO A 198 12.16 -3.06 -13.39
C PRO A 198 13.32 -3.93 -13.89
N THR A 199 13.70 -3.83 -15.17
CA THR A 199 14.78 -4.64 -15.73
C THR A 199 16.16 -4.24 -15.19
N ALA A 200 16.33 -2.96 -14.84
CA ALA A 200 17.52 -2.46 -14.16
C ALA A 200 17.66 -2.98 -12.72
N LEU A 201 16.55 -3.46 -12.13
CA LEU A 201 16.50 -4.10 -10.82
C LEU A 201 16.64 -5.63 -10.89
N GLY A 202 16.87 -6.19 -12.09
CA GLY A 202 16.95 -7.64 -12.30
C GLY A 202 15.59 -8.33 -12.41
N ILE A 203 14.49 -7.58 -12.49
CA ILE A 203 13.14 -8.13 -12.61
C ILE A 203 12.80 -8.31 -14.09
N ALA A 204 12.51 -9.55 -14.47
CA ALA A 204 12.09 -9.88 -15.82
C ALA A 204 10.61 -9.48 -16.05
N PRO A 205 10.23 -9.07 -17.27
CA PRO A 205 8.82 -8.90 -17.61
C PRO A 205 8.03 -10.20 -17.39
N PRO A 206 6.74 -10.10 -17.00
CA PRO A 206 5.89 -11.26 -16.81
C PRO A 206 5.81 -12.16 -18.05
N GLY A 207 5.66 -13.46 -17.81
CA GLY A 207 5.37 -14.44 -18.85
C GLY A 207 3.99 -14.25 -19.50
N PRO A 208 3.63 -15.10 -20.47
CA PRO A 208 2.36 -14.98 -21.21
C PRO A 208 1.12 -15.11 -20.33
N ASP A 209 1.22 -15.80 -19.19
CA ASP A 209 0.14 -15.93 -18.21
C ASP A 209 -0.08 -14.63 -17.40
N GLY A 210 0.86 -13.68 -17.49
CA GLY A 210 0.76 -12.35 -16.91
C GLY A 210 0.81 -12.35 -15.39
N LEU A 211 0.19 -11.32 -14.81
CA LEU A 211 -0.02 -11.17 -13.36
C LEU A 211 -1.48 -11.48 -13.06
N ALA A 212 -1.74 -12.60 -12.38
CA ALA A 212 -3.10 -13.01 -12.04
C ALA A 212 -3.35 -12.89 -10.54
N GLY A 213 -4.23 -11.98 -10.15
CA GLY A 213 -4.87 -12.01 -8.84
C GLY A 213 -6.19 -12.78 -8.87
N GLY A 214 -7.07 -12.49 -7.92
CA GLY A 214 -8.38 -13.13 -7.83
C GLY A 214 -9.27 -12.55 -6.74
N ASP A 215 -10.08 -13.39 -6.13
CA ASP A 215 -10.80 -13.06 -4.91
C ASP A 215 -9.87 -13.14 -3.67
N ALA A 216 -10.42 -12.99 -2.48
CA ALA A 216 -9.65 -12.99 -1.24
C ALA A 216 -8.91 -14.31 -0.98
N GLU A 217 -9.54 -15.45 -1.27
CA GLU A 217 -8.94 -16.77 -1.06
C GLU A 217 -7.85 -17.08 -2.08
N ALA A 218 -8.06 -16.69 -3.35
CA ALA A 218 -7.02 -16.78 -4.37
C ALA A 218 -5.80 -15.90 -4.02
N ASN A 219 -6.03 -14.67 -3.56
CA ASN A 219 -4.97 -13.77 -3.10
C ASN A 219 -4.23 -14.34 -1.88
N LYS A 220 -4.96 -14.95 -0.92
CA LYS A 220 -4.36 -15.63 0.22
C LYS A 220 -3.48 -16.79 -0.23
N ALA A 221 -3.97 -17.64 -1.14
CA ALA A 221 -3.20 -18.77 -1.65
C ALA A 221 -1.92 -18.32 -2.40
N ILE A 222 -2.00 -17.21 -3.15
CA ILE A 222 -0.82 -16.58 -3.78
C ILE A 222 0.17 -16.09 -2.71
N MET A 223 -0.32 -15.38 -1.70
CA MET A 223 0.50 -14.88 -0.59
C MET A 223 1.19 -16.02 0.18
N ASP A 224 0.46 -17.09 0.50
CA ASP A 224 1.00 -18.26 1.21
C ASP A 224 2.13 -18.94 0.42
N ARG A 225 1.95 -19.14 -0.90
CA ARG A 225 2.99 -19.72 -1.77
C ARG A 225 4.21 -18.82 -1.89
N MET A 226 3.99 -17.54 -2.16
CA MET A 226 5.05 -16.54 -2.26
C MET A 226 5.86 -16.45 -0.96
N PHE A 227 5.20 -16.41 0.21
CA PHE A 227 5.88 -16.34 1.50
C PHE A 227 6.52 -17.66 1.93
N ALA A 228 6.21 -18.76 1.25
CA ALA A 228 6.95 -20.02 1.34
C ALA A 228 8.16 -20.09 0.39
N GLY A 229 8.45 -19.01 -0.35
CA GLY A 229 9.62 -18.89 -1.23
C GLY A 229 9.34 -19.17 -2.72
N GLU A 230 8.08 -19.37 -3.12
CA GLU A 230 7.75 -19.53 -4.55
C GLU A 230 8.16 -18.30 -5.35
N THR A 231 8.91 -18.50 -6.43
CA THR A 231 9.35 -17.45 -7.37
C THR A 231 8.31 -17.26 -8.46
N GLY A 232 8.12 -16.03 -8.93
CA GLY A 232 7.18 -15.73 -10.01
C GLY A 232 6.84 -14.24 -10.08
N SER A 233 6.09 -13.84 -11.10
CA SER A 233 5.75 -12.44 -11.34
C SER A 233 4.97 -11.80 -10.18
N GLU A 234 4.13 -12.58 -9.47
CA GLU A 234 3.44 -12.13 -8.25
C GLU A 234 4.41 -11.76 -7.14
N ARG A 235 5.50 -12.53 -6.98
CA ARG A 235 6.59 -12.22 -6.06
C ARG A 235 7.30 -10.95 -6.50
N ASP A 236 7.68 -10.85 -7.77
CA ASP A 236 8.48 -9.74 -8.28
C ASP A 236 7.78 -8.39 -8.12
N ILE A 237 6.47 -8.32 -8.43
CA ILE A 237 5.70 -7.08 -8.25
C ILE A 237 5.53 -6.71 -6.78
N VAL A 238 5.40 -7.69 -5.88
CA VAL A 238 5.35 -7.43 -4.43
C VAL A 238 6.70 -6.95 -3.92
N VAL A 239 7.80 -7.57 -4.36
CA VAL A 239 9.17 -7.22 -3.98
C VAL A 239 9.51 -5.79 -4.37
N VAL A 240 9.25 -5.37 -5.62
CA VAL A 240 9.58 -4.00 -6.05
C VAL A 240 8.76 -2.92 -5.34
N ASN A 241 7.49 -3.21 -5.03
CA ASN A 241 6.65 -2.28 -4.25
C ASN A 241 7.05 -2.25 -2.76
N ALA A 242 7.49 -3.37 -2.20
CA ALA A 242 8.06 -3.42 -0.85
C ALA A 242 9.41 -2.68 -0.78
N ALA A 243 10.25 -2.82 -1.81
CA ALA A 243 11.53 -2.12 -1.93
C ALA A 243 11.36 -0.60 -1.88
N ALA A 244 10.38 -0.06 -2.63
CA ALA A 244 10.03 1.35 -2.56
C ALA A 244 9.58 1.78 -1.15
N GLY A 245 8.78 0.94 -0.47
CA GLY A 245 8.44 1.15 0.93
C GLY A 245 9.68 1.20 1.83
N LEU A 246 10.63 0.28 1.65
CA LEU A 246 11.87 0.24 2.43
C LEU A 246 12.76 1.47 2.22
N VAL A 247 12.82 2.00 1.00
CA VAL A 247 13.51 3.26 0.70
C VAL A 247 12.83 4.43 1.42
N ILE A 248 11.51 4.55 1.30
CA ILE A 248 10.74 5.61 1.98
C ILE A 248 10.82 5.51 3.51
N ALA A 249 10.91 4.30 4.05
CA ALA A 249 11.13 4.07 5.48
C ALA A 249 12.55 4.43 5.94
N GLY A 250 13.51 4.60 5.03
CA GLY A 250 14.94 4.77 5.34
C GLY A 250 15.63 3.48 5.82
N VAL A 251 15.04 2.32 5.50
CA VAL A 251 15.58 0.99 5.82
C VAL A 251 16.51 0.48 4.71
N ALA A 252 16.24 0.92 3.47
CA ALA A 252 17.08 0.66 2.31
C ALA A 252 17.67 1.96 1.76
N THR A 253 18.89 1.91 1.21
CA THR A 253 19.56 3.09 0.63
C THR A 253 19.05 3.45 -0.76
N ASP A 254 18.62 2.45 -1.52
CA ASP A 254 18.07 2.58 -2.87
C ASP A 254 17.18 1.36 -3.20
N LEU A 255 16.62 1.35 -4.41
CA LEU A 255 15.74 0.26 -4.86
C LEU A 255 16.46 -1.08 -4.98
N THR A 256 17.74 -1.11 -5.32
CA THR A 256 18.50 -2.37 -5.43
C THR A 256 18.72 -3.00 -4.06
N ASP A 257 19.12 -2.21 -3.07
CA ASP A 257 19.18 -2.64 -1.67
C ASP A 257 17.79 -3.03 -1.14
N GLY A 258 16.76 -2.25 -1.49
CA GLY A 258 15.38 -2.52 -1.11
C GLY A 258 14.85 -3.86 -1.65
N VAL A 259 15.13 -4.18 -2.92
CA VAL A 259 14.79 -5.46 -3.54
C VAL A 259 15.49 -6.60 -2.80
N SER A 260 16.79 -6.49 -2.57
CA SER A 260 17.56 -7.53 -1.86
C SER A 260 17.04 -7.80 -0.45
N LYS A 261 16.70 -6.74 0.32
CA LYS A 261 16.10 -6.88 1.65
C LYS A 261 14.70 -7.49 1.61
N ALA A 262 13.87 -7.10 0.65
CA ALA A 262 12.53 -7.65 0.48
C ALA A 262 12.55 -9.14 0.12
N GLU A 263 13.44 -9.54 -0.80
CA GLU A 263 13.67 -10.95 -1.13
C GLU A 263 14.18 -11.73 0.09
N SER A 264 15.16 -11.21 0.81
CA SER A 264 15.68 -11.84 2.03
C SER A 264 14.59 -12.03 3.09
N ALA A 265 13.68 -11.08 3.26
CA ALA A 265 12.55 -11.20 4.17
C ALA A 265 11.56 -12.32 3.78
N ILE A 266 11.38 -12.57 2.48
CA ILE A 266 10.59 -13.69 1.98
C ILE A 266 11.35 -15.01 2.19
N ASP A 267 12.59 -15.09 1.69
CA ASP A 267 13.36 -16.34 1.64
C ASP A 267 13.79 -16.86 3.02
N SER A 268 13.94 -15.95 3.99
CA SER A 268 14.20 -16.33 5.39
C SER A 268 12.95 -16.82 6.15
N GLY A 269 11.76 -16.69 5.55
CA GLY A 269 10.48 -16.96 6.20
C GLY A 269 10.01 -15.84 7.14
N ALA A 270 10.71 -14.71 7.22
CA ALA A 270 10.33 -13.59 8.08
C ALA A 270 8.98 -12.97 7.67
N ALA A 271 8.68 -12.91 6.37
CA ALA A 271 7.39 -12.46 5.86
C ALA A 271 6.22 -13.36 6.33
N ALA A 272 6.39 -14.68 6.25
CA ALA A 272 5.41 -15.64 6.78
C ALA A 272 5.24 -15.51 8.30
N ALA A 273 6.35 -15.38 9.03
CA ALA A 273 6.31 -15.17 10.48
C ALA A 273 5.60 -13.86 10.87
N LYS A 274 5.75 -12.80 10.07
CA LYS A 274 5.09 -11.50 10.29
C LYS A 274 3.56 -11.61 10.21
N VAL A 275 3.05 -12.47 9.32
CA VAL A 275 1.61 -12.77 9.24
C VAL A 275 1.10 -13.36 10.55
N VAL A 276 1.79 -14.40 11.05
CA VAL A 276 1.41 -15.07 12.30
C VAL A 276 1.47 -14.10 13.48
N GLN A 277 2.55 -13.34 13.61
CA GLN A 277 2.72 -12.33 14.67
C GLN A 277 1.56 -11.33 14.70
N LEU A 278 1.19 -10.79 13.53
CA LEU A 278 0.11 -9.81 13.43
C LEU A 278 -1.25 -10.42 13.78
N VAL A 279 -1.55 -11.60 13.22
CA VAL A 279 -2.82 -12.30 13.48
C VAL A 279 -2.95 -12.63 14.97
N ASP A 280 -1.90 -13.18 15.59
CA ASP A 280 -1.91 -13.50 17.01
C ASP A 280 -2.05 -12.24 17.90
N ALA A 281 -1.40 -11.13 17.54
CA ALA A 281 -1.50 -9.88 18.29
C ALA A 281 -2.91 -9.24 18.22
N SER A 282 -3.69 -9.56 17.18
CA SER A 282 -5.05 -9.03 16.98
C SER A 282 -6.16 -9.80 17.69
N ARG A 283 -5.84 -10.97 18.26
CA ARG A 283 -6.80 -11.82 18.97
C ARG A 283 -7.17 -11.30 20.36
#